data_AF-A0A954H2C0-F1
#
_entry.id   AF-A0A954H2C0-F1
#
_cell.length_a   1.000
_cell.length_b   1.000
_cell.length_c   1.000
_cell.angle_alpha   90.00
_cell.angle_beta   90.00
_cell.angle_gamma   90.00
#
_symmetry.space_group_name_H-M   'P 1'
#
loop_
_entity.id
_entity.type
_entity.pdbx_description
1 polymer ?
#
loop_
_entity_poly.entity_id
_entity_poly.type
_entity_poly.pdbx_seq_one_letter_code
_entity_poly.pdbx_strand_id
1 'polypeptide(L)'
;FPRSFLTVLVPIDASTEGNGCTEVFPGYHRQGCLTPEDGQYHGLPDNTVDEAQRIPLVLDPGDIAIFDGFTPHRSAANLSDCWRRQLYLSYNAASDGGDQRDAHYVEFHDYLRKRYSEHNFQETYFR
;
A
#
# COMPACT_ATOMS: atom_id res chain seq x y z
N PHE A 1 -2.68 11.87 10.62
CA PHE A 1 -2.95 11.02 9.45
C PHE A 1 -4.45 10.71 9.43
N PRO A 2 -5.13 10.72 8.28
CA PRO A 2 -6.56 10.39 8.20
C PRO A 2 -6.82 8.96 8.71
N ARG A 3 -7.96 8.75 9.37
CA ARG A 3 -8.40 7.44 9.87
C ARG A 3 -9.38 6.73 8.94
N SER A 4 -9.99 7.46 8.00
CA SER A 4 -10.94 6.97 6.99
C SER A 4 -10.26 6.66 5.65
N PHE A 5 -9.06 6.11 5.72
CA PHE A 5 -8.22 5.85 4.55
C PHE A 5 -8.66 4.57 3.84
N LEU A 6 -8.69 4.60 2.51
CA LEU A 6 -9.17 3.49 1.70
C LEU A 6 -8.32 3.38 0.43
N THR A 7 -7.94 2.15 0.11
CA THR A 7 -7.10 1.83 -1.03
C THR A 7 -7.94 1.15 -2.10
N VAL A 8 -7.82 1.64 -3.33
CA VAL A 8 -8.39 1.05 -4.54
C VAL A 8 -7.25 0.52 -5.39
N LEU A 9 -7.27 -0.79 -5.62
CA LEU A 9 -6.31 -1.52 -6.43
C LEU A 9 -6.94 -1.86 -7.79
N VAL A 10 -6.29 -1.40 -8.87
CA VAL A 10 -6.68 -1.66 -10.25
C VAL A 10 -5.55 -2.44 -10.95
N PRO A 11 -5.76 -3.71 -11.34
CA PRO A 11 -4.82 -4.50 -12.11
C PRO A 11 -4.74 -4.01 -13.55
N ILE A 12 -3.52 -3.65 -13.96
CA ILE A 12 -3.21 -3.40 -15.38
C ILE A 12 -2.87 -4.72 -16.06
N ASP A 13 -2.11 -5.58 -15.37
CA ASP A 13 -1.87 -6.97 -15.74
C ASP A 13 -2.59 -7.89 -14.75
N ALA A 14 -2.86 -9.14 -15.17
CA ALA A 14 -3.44 -10.14 -14.28
C ALA A 14 -2.58 -10.33 -13.02
N SER A 15 -3.24 -10.42 -11.87
CA SER A 15 -2.69 -10.67 -10.56
C SER A 15 -2.98 -12.12 -10.18
N THR A 16 -1.96 -12.92 -9.95
CA THR A 16 -2.10 -14.33 -9.57
C THR A 16 -1.19 -14.65 -8.39
N GLU A 17 -1.44 -15.75 -7.68
CA GLU A 17 -0.51 -16.19 -6.63
C GLU A 17 0.89 -16.44 -7.20
N GLY A 18 1.01 -16.97 -8.42
CA GLY A 18 2.30 -17.27 -9.07
C GLY A 18 3.12 -16.03 -9.44
N ASN A 19 2.47 -14.91 -9.75
CA ASN A 19 3.15 -13.64 -10.00
C ASN A 19 3.16 -12.70 -8.78
N GLY A 20 2.77 -13.22 -7.60
CA GLY A 20 2.93 -12.59 -6.30
C GLY A 20 1.84 -11.61 -5.90
N CYS A 21 0.58 -11.85 -6.29
CA CYS A 21 -0.56 -10.99 -5.99
C CYS A 21 -0.58 -10.42 -4.57
N THR A 22 -1.25 -9.28 -4.40
CA THR A 22 -1.45 -8.69 -3.08
C THR A 22 -2.20 -9.66 -2.18
N GLU A 23 -1.73 -9.82 -0.96
CA GLU A 23 -2.34 -10.61 0.10
C GLU A 23 -2.89 -9.63 1.14
N VAL A 24 -4.14 -9.83 1.56
CA VAL A 24 -4.79 -9.02 2.59
C VAL A 24 -5.19 -9.86 3.79
N PHE A 25 -5.29 -9.22 4.96
CA PHE A 25 -5.70 -9.84 6.22
C PHE A 25 -6.94 -9.12 6.77
N PRO A 26 -8.16 -9.55 6.36
CA PRO A 26 -9.40 -8.86 6.73
C PRO A 26 -9.67 -8.88 8.24
N GLY A 27 -10.47 -7.92 8.70
CA GLY A 27 -10.91 -7.84 10.10
C GLY A 27 -9.98 -7.03 11.01
N TYR A 28 -8.67 -7.04 10.75
CA TYR A 28 -7.68 -6.26 11.51
C TYR A 28 -7.88 -4.75 11.40
N HIS A 29 -8.39 -4.25 10.27
CA HIS A 29 -8.69 -2.82 10.10
C HIS A 29 -9.63 -2.24 11.15
N ARG A 30 -10.45 -3.09 11.80
CA ARG A 30 -11.36 -2.67 12.88
C ARG A 30 -10.65 -2.30 14.18
N GLN A 31 -9.35 -2.62 14.28
CA GLN A 31 -8.51 -2.32 15.44
C GLN A 31 -7.79 -0.97 15.29
N GLY A 32 -7.88 -0.33 14.11
CA GLY A 32 -7.13 0.88 13.80
C GLY A 32 -5.65 0.59 13.50
N CYS A 33 -4.78 1.55 13.82
CA CYS A 33 -3.34 1.44 13.56
C CYS A 33 -2.70 0.36 14.47
N LEU A 34 -2.01 -0.60 13.87
CA LEU A 34 -1.32 -1.69 14.60
C LEU A 34 0.14 -1.36 14.95
N THR A 35 0.61 -0.17 14.59
CA THR A 35 1.96 0.32 14.86
C THR A 35 1.92 1.60 15.70
N PRO A 36 3.04 2.02 16.33
CA PRO A 36 3.08 3.30 17.03
C PRO A 36 2.63 4.48 16.15
N GLU A 37 1.76 5.35 16.68
CA GLU A 37 1.28 6.56 16.02
C GLU A 37 2.22 7.75 16.32
N ASP A 38 3.52 7.61 16.07
CA ASP A 38 4.56 8.62 16.39
C ASP A 38 5.01 9.46 15.16
N GLY A 39 4.37 9.27 14.02
CA GLY A 39 4.70 9.94 12.76
C GLY A 39 5.93 9.38 12.05
N GLN A 40 6.49 8.26 12.51
CA GLN A 40 7.56 7.54 11.82
C GLN A 40 7.02 6.34 11.04
N TYR A 41 7.77 5.91 10.02
CA TYR A 41 7.49 4.66 9.32
C TYR A 41 7.86 3.47 10.20
N HIS A 42 6.88 2.57 10.40
CA HIS A 42 7.07 1.30 11.09
C HIS A 42 6.56 0.17 10.19
N GLY A 43 7.42 -0.80 9.89
CA GLY A 43 6.98 -2.05 9.26
C GLY A 43 6.18 -2.88 10.26
N LEU A 44 5.09 -3.49 9.81
CA LEU A 44 4.32 -4.42 10.64
C LEU A 44 5.12 -5.72 10.81
N PRO A 45 5.38 -6.21 12.03
CA PRO A 45 6.05 -7.49 12.23
C PRO A 45 5.25 -8.67 11.63
N ASP A 46 5.93 -9.63 11.00
CA ASP A 46 5.28 -10.76 10.31
C ASP A 46 4.33 -11.57 11.19
N ASN A 47 4.63 -11.67 12.50
CA ASN A 47 3.80 -12.40 13.47
C ASN A 47 2.58 -11.62 13.98
N THR A 48 2.30 -10.44 13.43
CA THR A 48 1.15 -9.61 13.85
C THR A 48 -0.17 -10.12 13.29
N VAL A 49 -0.13 -10.77 12.13
CA VAL A 49 -1.31 -11.29 11.44
C VAL A 49 -1.38 -12.81 11.56
N ASP A 50 -2.60 -13.32 11.61
CA ASP A 50 -2.87 -14.76 11.50
C ASP A 50 -2.82 -15.17 10.03
N GLU A 51 -1.81 -15.94 9.66
CA GLU A 51 -1.62 -16.43 8.28
C GLU A 51 -2.81 -17.27 7.79
N ALA A 52 -3.60 -17.87 8.68
CA ALA A 52 -4.82 -18.60 8.29
C ALA A 52 -5.92 -17.68 7.73
N GLN A 53 -5.84 -16.37 8.00
CA GLN A 53 -6.80 -15.36 7.52
C GLN A 53 -6.35 -14.67 6.24
N ARG A 54 -5.21 -15.07 5.68
CA ARG A 54 -4.66 -14.54 4.43
C ARG A 54 -5.64 -14.76 3.28
N ILE A 55 -5.99 -13.69 2.58
CA ILE A 55 -6.74 -13.75 1.32
C ILE A 55 -5.88 -13.20 0.18
N PRO A 56 -5.53 -14.02 -0.83
CA PRO A 56 -4.87 -13.53 -2.03
C PRO A 56 -5.87 -12.80 -2.93
N LEU A 57 -5.50 -11.62 -3.41
CA LEU A 57 -6.24 -10.84 -4.40
C LEU A 57 -5.82 -11.28 -5.81
N VAL A 58 -6.36 -12.43 -6.24
CA VAL A 58 -6.27 -12.90 -7.63
C VAL A 58 -7.28 -12.11 -8.47
N LEU A 59 -6.79 -11.34 -9.44
CA LEU A 59 -7.57 -10.33 -10.16
C LEU A 59 -7.17 -10.31 -11.64
N ASP A 60 -8.14 -10.18 -12.53
CA ASP A 60 -7.92 -9.99 -13.96
C ASP A 60 -8.00 -8.49 -14.34
N PRO A 61 -7.39 -8.07 -15.47
CA PRO A 61 -7.58 -6.71 -15.98
C PRO A 61 -9.08 -6.39 -16.14
N GLY A 62 -9.55 -5.34 -15.48
CA GLY A 62 -10.96 -4.96 -15.40
C GLY A 62 -11.60 -5.19 -14.03
N ASP A 63 -10.98 -6.01 -13.18
CA ASP A 63 -11.38 -6.13 -11.78
C ASP A 63 -10.96 -4.90 -10.97
N ILE A 64 -11.55 -4.76 -9.78
CA ILE A 64 -11.15 -3.76 -8.77
C ILE A 64 -11.19 -4.43 -7.40
N ALA A 65 -10.12 -4.26 -6.63
CA ALA A 65 -10.13 -4.59 -5.21
C ALA A 65 -10.12 -3.31 -4.38
N ILE A 66 -10.91 -3.30 -3.30
CA ILE A 66 -11.04 -2.16 -2.41
C ILE A 66 -10.86 -2.64 -0.98
N PHE A 67 -9.96 -2.01 -0.23
CA PHE A 67 -9.73 -2.35 1.18
C PHE A 67 -9.38 -1.13 2.03
N ASP A 68 -9.68 -1.23 3.32
CA ASP A 68 -9.42 -0.18 4.31
C ASP A 68 -7.91 0.00 4.55
N GLY A 69 -7.48 1.23 4.83
CA GLY A 69 -6.08 1.60 5.07
C GLY A 69 -5.41 0.91 6.25
N PHE A 70 -6.19 0.48 7.24
CA PHE A 70 -5.70 -0.32 8.36
C PHE A 70 -5.78 -1.83 8.10
N THR A 71 -6.17 -2.26 6.90
CA THR A 71 -6.09 -3.69 6.53
C THR A 71 -4.63 -4.04 6.27
N PRO A 72 -4.01 -4.91 7.09
CA PRO A 72 -2.66 -5.38 6.80
C PRO A 72 -2.65 -6.06 5.43
N HIS A 73 -1.62 -5.75 4.66
CA HIS A 73 -1.45 -6.30 3.34
C HIS A 73 0.02 -6.34 2.97
N ARG A 74 0.37 -7.24 2.06
CA ARG A 74 1.71 -7.38 1.49
C ARG A 74 1.60 -7.90 0.07
N SER A 75 2.72 -7.95 -0.65
CA SER A 75 2.79 -8.67 -1.92
C SER A 75 3.89 -9.71 -1.85
N ALA A 76 3.61 -10.91 -2.34
CA ALA A 76 4.63 -11.91 -2.54
C ALA A 76 5.58 -11.52 -3.69
N ALA A 77 6.76 -12.15 -3.72
CA ALA A 77 7.70 -12.00 -4.82
C ALA A 77 7.06 -12.48 -6.14
N ASN A 78 7.30 -11.75 -7.23
CA ASN A 78 6.93 -12.22 -8.56
C ASN A 78 7.98 -13.23 -9.04
N LEU A 79 7.62 -14.51 -9.07
CA LEU A 79 8.48 -15.61 -9.53
C LEU A 79 8.14 -16.10 -10.94
N SER A 80 7.22 -15.40 -11.61
CA SER A 80 6.81 -15.71 -12.98
C SER A 80 7.66 -14.96 -14.02
N ASP A 81 7.45 -15.28 -15.29
CA ASP A 81 8.00 -14.57 -16.45
C ASP A 81 7.09 -13.41 -16.92
N CYS A 82 5.99 -13.16 -16.21
CA CYS A 82 4.98 -12.17 -16.57
C CYS A 82 5.08 -10.91 -15.69
N TRP A 83 4.73 -9.78 -16.27
CA TRP A 83 4.58 -8.52 -15.53
C TRP A 83 3.35 -8.57 -14.61
N ARG A 84 3.41 -7.80 -13.52
CA ARG A 84 2.29 -7.58 -12.60
C ARG A 84 2.18 -6.10 -12.25
N ARG A 85 1.83 -5.26 -13.22
CA ARG A 85 1.62 -3.82 -12.99
C ARG A 85 0.26 -3.61 -12.33
N GLN A 86 0.29 -2.82 -11.26
CA GLN A 86 -0.85 -2.55 -10.39
C GLN A 86 -0.92 -1.04 -10.15
N LEU A 87 -2.12 -0.46 -10.26
CA LEU A 87 -2.37 0.92 -9.88
C LEU A 87 -3.05 0.95 -8.52
N TYR A 88 -2.41 1.63 -7.56
CA TYR A 88 -2.97 1.89 -6.24
C TYR A 88 -3.40 3.34 -6.16
N LEU A 89 -4.67 3.55 -5.80
CA LEU A 89 -5.26 4.85 -5.54
C LEU A 89 -5.70 4.91 -4.09
N SER A 90 -5.43 6.03 -3.44
CA SER A 90 -5.70 6.22 -2.03
C SER A 90 -6.66 7.36 -1.82
N TYR A 91 -7.68 7.14 -0.99
CA TYR A 91 -8.72 8.12 -0.68
C TYR A 91 -8.93 8.21 0.82
N ASN A 92 -9.31 9.40 1.30
CA ASN A 92 -9.81 9.63 2.65
C ASN A 92 -11.14 10.39 2.58
N ALA A 93 -11.95 10.31 3.64
CA ALA A 93 -13.18 11.09 3.70
C ALA A 93 -12.87 12.59 3.76
N ALA A 94 -13.70 13.41 3.11
CA ALA A 94 -13.56 14.87 3.16
C ALA A 94 -13.64 15.42 4.59
N SER A 95 -14.44 14.78 5.46
CA SER A 95 -14.56 15.11 6.88
C SER A 95 -13.32 14.78 7.71
N ASP A 96 -12.35 14.06 7.13
CA ASP A 96 -11.16 13.54 7.79
C ASP A 96 -9.92 13.92 6.98
N GLY A 97 -9.60 15.21 7.02
CA GLY A 97 -8.43 15.79 6.35
C GLY A 97 -8.74 16.48 5.01
N GLY A 98 -9.85 16.20 4.34
CA GLY A 98 -10.16 16.86 3.06
C GLY A 98 -9.16 16.49 1.95
N ASP A 99 -8.94 17.40 1.01
CA ASP A 99 -7.94 17.22 -0.05
C ASP A 99 -6.52 17.39 0.51
N GLN A 100 -5.75 16.31 0.49
CA GLN A 100 -4.39 16.23 1.02
C GLN A 100 -3.35 16.03 -0.09
N ARG A 101 -3.75 16.04 -1.37
CA ARG A 101 -2.91 15.60 -2.48
C ARG A 101 -1.61 16.41 -2.58
N ASP A 102 -1.72 17.74 -2.64
CA ASP A 102 -0.55 18.59 -2.88
C ASP A 102 0.42 18.57 -1.69
N ALA A 103 -0.10 18.63 -0.46
CA ALA A 103 0.70 18.50 0.76
C ALA A 103 1.42 17.14 0.81
N HIS A 104 0.72 16.05 0.50
CA HIS A 104 1.31 14.71 0.43
C HIS A 104 2.47 14.63 -0.57
N TYR A 105 2.33 15.18 -1.77
CA TYR A 105 3.41 15.13 -2.77
C TYR A 105 4.62 15.98 -2.39
N VAL A 106 4.44 17.12 -1.71
CA VAL A 106 5.57 17.89 -1.15
C VAL A 106 6.34 17.04 -0.14
N GLU A 107 5.65 16.46 0.84
CA GLU A 107 6.28 15.61 1.86
C GLU A 107 6.94 14.36 1.26
N PHE A 108 6.27 13.72 0.29
CA PHE A 108 6.79 12.55 -0.41
C PHE A 108 8.06 12.86 -1.19
N HIS A 109 8.14 14.01 -1.87
CA HIS A 109 9.34 14.43 -2.60
C HIS A 109 10.50 14.78 -1.65
N ASP A 110 10.23 15.39 -0.50
CA ASP A 110 11.24 15.62 0.55
C ASP A 110 11.76 14.28 1.10
N TYR A 111 10.85 13.35 1.41
CA TYR A 111 11.18 12.01 1.86
C TYR A 111 12.03 11.24 0.84
N LEU A 112 11.62 11.23 -0.44
CA LEU A 112 12.34 10.53 -1.51
C LEU A 112 13.76 11.06 -1.67
N ARG A 113 13.95 12.38 -1.71
CA ARG A 113 15.28 12.99 -1.82
C ARG A 113 16.18 12.57 -0.67
N LYS A 114 15.67 12.58 0.56
CA LYS A 114 16.42 12.12 1.73
C LYS A 114 16.81 10.65 1.59
N ARG A 115 15.86 9.76 1.29
CA ARG A 115 16.11 8.31 1.16
C ARG A 115 17.04 7.96 0.00
N TYR A 116 16.96 8.65 -1.13
CA TYR A 116 17.85 8.42 -2.27
C TYR A 116 19.28 8.85 -1.95
N SER A 117 19.45 9.95 -1.20
CA SER A 117 20.76 10.42 -0.77
C SER A 117 21.48 9.44 0.16
N GLU A 118 20.73 8.68 0.97
CA GLU A 118 21.28 7.60 1.82
C GLU A 118 21.94 6.49 0.99
N HIS A 119 21.56 6.36 -0.28
CA HIS A 119 22.13 5.42 -1.24
C HIS A 119 23.03 6.09 -2.29
N ASN A 120 23.45 7.35 -2.08
CA ASN A 120 24.25 8.16 -3.00
C ASN A 120 23.60 8.43 -4.37
N PHE A 121 22.27 8.32 -4.48
CA PHE A 121 21.55 8.74 -5.68
C PHE A 121 21.20 10.23 -5.58
N GLN A 122 21.46 10.99 -6.66
CA GLN A 122 21.27 12.44 -6.73
C GLN A 122 19.97 12.83 -7.44
N GLU A 123 19.42 11.95 -8.29
CA GLU A 123 18.23 12.22 -9.10
C GLU A 123 17.08 11.29 -8.70
N THR A 124 15.90 11.86 -8.50
CA THR A 124 14.64 11.13 -8.40
C THR A 124 13.94 11.15 -9.75
N TYR A 125 13.37 10.01 -10.16
CA TYR A 125 12.58 9.93 -11.40
C TYR A 125 11.29 10.76 -11.30
N PHE A 126 10.70 10.82 -10.10
CA PHE A 126 9.57 11.67 -9.77
C PHE A 126 10.07 13.09 -9.50
N ARG A 127 9.50 14.07 -10.22
CA ARG A 127 9.83 15.50 -10.12
C ARG A 127 8.72 16.26 -9.42
#